data_AF-A0A558GFY0-F1
#
_entry.id   AF-A0A558GFY0-F1
#
_cell.length_a   1.000
_cell.length_b   1.000
_cell.length_c   1.000
_cell.angle_alpha   90.00
_cell.angle_beta   90.00
_cell.angle_gamma   90.00
#
_symmetry.space_group_name_H-M   'P 1'
#
loop_
_entity.id
_entity.type
_entity.pdbx_description
1 polymer ?
#
loop_
_entity_poly.entity_id
_entity_poly.type
_entity_poly.pdbx_seq_one_letter_code
_entity_poly.pdbx_strand_id
1 'polypeptide(L)' 'MAHPLVGVLALQGGVEEHIAVLVSLGAKTRRVRLPQDLDGLDGI' A
#
# COMPACT_ATOMS: atom_id res chain seq x y z
N MET A 1 -2.89 -11.66 14.79
CA MET A 1 -1.91 -11.73 13.67
C MET A 1 -1.62 -10.31 13.23
N ALA A 2 -0.37 -9.97 12.89
CA ALA A 2 -0.05 -8.62 12.43
C ALA A 2 -0.63 -8.40 11.02
N HIS A 3 -1.28 -7.25 10.80
CA HIS A 3 -1.74 -6.82 9.48
C HIS A 3 -0.57 -6.12 8.78
N PRO A 4 -0.04 -6.65 7.66
CA PRO A 4 1.10 -6.04 6.99
C PRO A 4 0.71 -4.67 6.45
N LEU A 5 1.63 -3.71 6.53
CA LEU A 5 1.53 -2.41 5.88
C LEU A 5 2.18 -2.48 4.49
N VAL A 6 1.36 -2.52 3.46
CA VAL A 6 1.78 -2.63 2.06
C VAL A 6 1.70 -1.26 1.38
N GLY A 7 2.80 -0.81 0.79
CA GLY A 7 2.82 0.37 -0.05
C GLY A 7 2.18 0.10 -1.40
N VAL A 8 1.51 1.10 -1.98
CA VAL A 8 1.00 1.05 -3.34
C VAL A 8 1.53 2.26 -4.09
N LEU A 9 2.40 2.03 -5.09
CA LEU A 9 3.00 3.10 -5.89
C LEU A 9 1.92 3.85 -6.67
N ALA A 10 1.73 5.12 -6.33
CA ALA A 10 0.60 5.95 -6.78
C ALA A 10 1.08 7.25 -7.44
N LEU A 11 2.07 7.13 -8.34
CA LEU A 11 2.55 8.23 -9.19
C LEU A 11 1.50 8.64 -10.23
N GLN A 12 0.61 7.71 -10.58
CA GLN A 12 -0.53 7.89 -11.46
C GLN A 12 -1.79 7.28 -10.83
N GLY A 13 -2.96 7.50 -11.46
CA GLY A 13 -4.22 6.86 -11.07
C GLY A 13 -4.25 5.34 -11.34
N GLY A 14 -5.40 4.69 -11.10
CA GLY A 14 -5.57 3.24 -11.34
C GLY A 14 -5.07 2.32 -10.22
N VAL A 15 -4.93 2.87 -9.01
CA VAL A 15 -4.44 2.13 -7.82
C VAL A 15 -5.56 1.74 -6.84
N GLU A 16 -6.78 2.21 -7.06
CA GLU A 16 -7.89 1.97 -6.13
C GLU A 16 -8.29 0.50 -6.09
N GLU A 17 -8.25 -0.21 -7.22
CA GLU A 17 -8.50 -1.64 -7.30
C GLU A 17 -7.44 -2.45 -6.52
N HIS A 18 -6.17 -2.05 -6.63
CA HIS A 18 -5.07 -2.68 -5.87
C HIS A 18 -5.25 -2.48 -4.36
N ILE A 19 -5.60 -1.26 -3.95
CA ILE A 19 -5.87 -0.93 -2.55
C ILE A 19 -7.05 -1.75 -2.03
N ALA A 20 -8.14 -1.84 -2.80
CA ALA A 20 -9.34 -2.59 -2.41
C ALA A 20 -9.04 -4.09 -2.21
N VAL A 21 -8.28 -4.70 -3.13
CA VAL A 21 -7.85 -6.11 -3.01
C VAL A 21 -6.99 -6.31 -1.76
N LEU A 22 -5.96 -5.49 -1.55
CA LEU A 22 -5.08 -5.59 -0.38
C LEU A 22 -5.84 -5.44 0.95
N VAL A 23 -6.76 -4.48 1.02
CA VAL A 23 -7.63 -4.28 2.20
C VAL A 23 -8.54 -5.48 2.42
N SER A 24 -9.12 -6.07 1.36
CA SER A 24 -9.97 -7.27 1.46
C SER A 24 -9.21 -8.50 1.98
N LEU A 25 -7.89 -8.57 1.73
CA LEU A 25 -7.00 -9.61 2.25
C LEU A 25 -6.52 -9.32 3.68
N GLY A 26 -6.92 -8.19 4.26
CA GLY A 26 -6.59 -7.79 5.62
C GLY A 26 -5.26 -7.04 5.75
N ALA A 27 -4.68 -6.53 4.66
CA ALA A 27 -3.51 -5.66 4.73
C ALA A 27 -3.91 -4.21 5.03
N LYS A 28 -3.03 -3.47 5.70
CA LYS A 28 -3.06 -2.00 5.71
C LYS A 28 -2.36 -1.50 4.46
N THR A 29 -2.81 -0.39 3.91
CA THR A 29 -2.24 0.18 2.68
C THR A 29 -1.77 1.61 2.88
N ARG A 30 -0.70 2.00 2.18
CA ARG A 30 -0.21 3.38 2.07
C ARG A 30 0.07 3.69 0.61
N ARG A 31 -0.45 4.81 0.11
CA ARG A 31 -0.04 5.30 -1.22
C ARG A 31 1.38 5.83 -1.15
N VAL A 32 2.25 5.36 -2.04
CA VAL A 32 3.65 5.77 -2.15
C VAL A 32 3.78 6.71 -3.34
N ARG A 33 4.18 7.95 -3.08
CA ARG A 33 4.41 8.97 -4.12
C ARG A 33 5.82 9.54 -4.06
N LEU A 34 6.42 9.51 -2.88
CA LEU A 34 7.75 10.01 -2.60
C LEU A 34 8.60 8.91 -1.94
N PRO A 35 9.93 8.96 -2.05
CA PRO A 35 10.80 7.95 -1.44
C PRO A 35 10.56 7.73 0.05
N GLN A 36 10.31 8.80 0.82
CA GLN A 36 10.03 8.70 2.26
C GLN A 36 8.73 7.95 2.61
N ASP A 37 7.82 7.76 1.66
CA ASP A 37 6.60 6.99 1.92
C ASP A 37 6.89 5.49 2.09
N LEU A 38 8.06 5.03 1.64
CA LEU A 38 8.55 3.66 1.79
C LEU A 38 8.94 3.31 3.23
N ASP A 39 9.15 4.32 4.08
CA ASP A 39 9.63 4.11 5.43
C ASP A 39 8.61 3.34 6.28
N GLY A 40 9.06 2.22 6.85
CA GLY A 40 8.26 1.36 7.72
C GLY A 40 7.20 0.52 7.01
N LEU A 41 7.30 0.33 5.69
CA LEU A 41 6.48 -0.64 4.97
C LEU A 41 7.01 -2.07 5.19
N ASP A 42 6.09 -3.03 5.25
CA ASP A 42 6.39 -4.46 5.27
C ASP A 42 6.56 -5.03 3.84
N GLY A 43 6.06 -4.30 2.83
CA GLY A 43 6.13 -4.69 1.42
C GLY A 43 5.59 -3.59 0.48
N ILE A 44 5.73 -3.82 -0.83
CA ILE A 44 5.27 -2.94 -1.92
C ILE A 44 4.58 -3.76 -3.02
#